data_AF-A0A2S6EYX6-F1
#
_entry.id   AF-A0A2S6EYX6-F1
#
_cell.length_a   1.000
_cell.length_b   1.000
_cell.length_c   1.000
_cell.angle_alpha   90.00
_cell.angle_beta   90.00
_cell.angle_gamma   90.00
#
_symmetry.space_group_name_H-M   'P 1'
#
loop_
_entity.id
_entity.type
_entity.pdbx_description
1 polymer ?
#
loop_
_entity_poly.entity_id
_entity_poly.type
_entity_poly.pdbx_seq_one_letter_code
_entity_poly.pdbx_strand_id
1 'polypeptide(L)'
;MKLKNLFNIFKESDDVTKIENNGDLSTLPPEVLQIIVSYLDSKSVLNVRTLSKDHLEKIHYFLSDLEVAKKTGLVNLGLQNLIAVGKNVMHRKYGISDFYGKPKEPGSKEINKSFEKRVTLFTNETDADAHIKKHTQNSEFGYLESKPHKTVVTVKNQNTLFRIQKPIGKETDLVLSVSDKEEITKKLEFK
;
A
#
# COMPACT_ATOMS: atom_id res chain seq x y z
N MET A 1 23.33 9.25 3.50
CA MET A 1 24.63 8.60 3.24
C MET A 1 25.00 8.80 1.77
N LYS A 2 26.14 9.44 1.47
CA LYS A 2 26.54 9.78 0.08
C LYS A 2 27.09 8.52 -0.61
N LEU A 3 26.84 8.33 -1.91
CA LEU A 3 27.39 7.23 -2.74
C LEU A 3 28.91 7.03 -2.57
N LYS A 4 29.64 8.10 -2.21
CA LYS A 4 31.07 8.05 -1.88
C LYS A 4 31.41 7.12 -0.71
N ASN A 5 30.50 6.93 0.25
CA ASN A 5 30.74 6.05 1.40
C ASN A 5 30.65 4.57 1.01
N LEU A 6 29.82 4.20 0.03
CA LEU A 6 29.79 2.84 -0.52
C LEU A 6 31.12 2.49 -1.20
N PHE A 7 31.67 3.41 -2.01
CA PHE A 7 32.97 3.21 -2.65
C PHE A 7 34.14 3.09 -1.66
N ASN A 8 34.03 3.69 -0.47
CA ASN A 8 35.06 3.54 0.55
C ASN A 8 35.06 2.14 1.19
N ILE A 9 33.89 1.48 1.31
CA ILE A 9 33.81 0.08 1.77
C ILE A 9 34.53 -0.86 0.79
N PHE A 10 34.47 -0.56 -0.51
CA PHE A 10 35.11 -1.37 -1.56
C PHE A 10 36.56 -0.97 -1.87
N LYS A 11 37.09 0.11 -1.27
CA LYS A 11 38.43 0.64 -1.58
C LYS A 11 39.53 0.14 -0.66
N GLU A 12 39.21 -0.39 0.52
CA GLU A 12 40.21 -0.83 1.50
C GLU A 12 40.54 -2.33 1.42
N SER A 13 39.99 -3.05 0.45
CA SER A 13 40.22 -4.48 0.26
C SER A 13 40.91 -4.74 -1.08
N ASP A 14 42.24 -4.62 -1.10
CA ASP A 14 43.08 -5.11 -2.22
C ASP A 14 43.18 -6.65 -2.26
N ASP A 15 42.47 -7.35 -1.37
CA ASP A 15 42.38 -8.81 -1.29
C ASP A 15 40.91 -9.31 -1.33
N VAL A 16 40.04 -8.69 -2.16
CA VAL A 16 38.74 -9.31 -2.45
C VAL A 16 38.98 -10.51 -3.36
N THR A 17 39.14 -11.67 -2.74
CA THR A 17 39.04 -12.97 -3.43
C THR A 17 37.80 -12.94 -4.30
N LYS A 18 38.00 -13.16 -5.60
CA LYS A 18 36.92 -13.27 -6.58
C LYS A 18 36.00 -14.38 -6.08
N ILE A 19 34.79 -14.03 -5.63
CA ILE A 19 33.82 -15.01 -5.13
C ILE A 19 33.41 -15.86 -6.33
N GLU A 20 33.91 -17.09 -6.42
CA GLU A 20 33.69 -17.99 -7.57
C GLU A 20 32.27 -18.59 -7.63
N ASN A 21 31.39 -18.20 -6.71
CA ASN A 21 29.98 -18.47 -6.80
C ASN A 21 29.28 -17.15 -7.08
N ASN A 22 28.40 -17.08 -8.08
CA ASN A 22 27.42 -15.99 -8.19
C ASN A 22 26.79 -15.81 -6.80
N GLY A 23 27.23 -14.78 -6.07
CA GLY A 23 27.18 -14.78 -4.60
C GLY A 23 25.77 -14.98 -4.08
N ASP A 24 25.61 -15.84 -3.07
CA ASP A 24 24.34 -15.96 -2.38
C ASP A 24 24.06 -14.66 -1.62
N LEU A 25 23.00 -13.95 -2.02
CA LEU A 25 22.53 -12.72 -1.38
C LEU A 25 22.30 -12.89 0.13
N SER A 26 22.06 -14.13 0.59
CA SER A 26 21.87 -14.45 2.00
C SER A 26 23.13 -14.21 2.86
N THR A 27 24.31 -14.27 2.23
CA THR A 27 25.63 -14.13 2.89
C THR A 27 26.06 -12.68 3.08
N LEU A 28 25.38 -11.73 2.42
CA LEU A 28 25.67 -10.31 2.58
C LEU A 28 25.24 -9.83 3.98
N PRO A 29 25.99 -8.89 4.59
CA PRO A 29 25.53 -8.21 5.79
C PRO A 29 24.14 -7.59 5.57
N PRO A 30 23.23 -7.65 6.55
CA PRO A 30 21.88 -7.14 6.41
C PRO A 30 21.82 -5.67 5.95
N GLU A 31 22.76 -4.84 6.38
CA GLU A 31 22.84 -3.42 6.04
C GLU A 31 23.16 -3.23 4.55
N VAL A 32 24.06 -4.05 4.00
CA VAL A 32 24.42 -4.02 2.57
C VAL A 32 23.24 -4.48 1.74
N LEU A 33 22.57 -5.55 2.16
CA LEU A 33 21.39 -6.06 1.48
C LEU A 33 20.24 -5.04 1.51
N GLN A 34 20.00 -4.36 2.63
CA GLN A 34 19.01 -3.29 2.74
C GLN A 34 19.28 -2.15 1.77
N ILE A 35 20.55 -1.74 1.63
CA ILE A 35 20.96 -0.72 0.65
C ILE A 35 20.62 -1.19 -0.76
N ILE A 36 21.01 -2.41 -1.14
CA ILE A 36 20.72 -2.98 -2.47
C ILE A 36 19.21 -2.96 -2.72
N VAL A 37 18.41 -3.48 -1.78
CA VAL A 37 16.95 -3.52 -1.86
C VAL A 37 16.36 -2.12 -2.07
N SER A 38 16.92 -1.09 -1.45
CA SER A 38 16.45 0.30 -1.60
C SER A 38 16.65 0.89 -3.01
N TYR A 39 17.48 0.27 -3.85
CA TYR A 39 17.69 0.65 -5.25
C TYR A 39 16.96 -0.26 -6.25
N LEU A 40 16.34 -1.35 -5.77
CA LEU A 40 15.58 -2.26 -6.62
C LEU A 40 14.19 -1.70 -6.92
N ASP A 41 13.67 -2.03 -8.10
CA ASP A 41 12.27 -1.79 -8.41
C ASP A 41 11.36 -2.80 -7.69
N SER A 42 10.08 -2.46 -7.55
CA SER A 42 9.10 -3.30 -6.86
C SER A 42 9.06 -4.75 -7.38
N LYS A 43 9.29 -4.97 -8.69
CA LYS A 43 9.33 -6.31 -9.29
C LYS A 43 10.54 -7.10 -8.82
N SER A 44 11.72 -6.50 -8.82
CA SER A 44 12.95 -7.16 -8.38
C SER A 44 12.92 -7.46 -6.88
N VAL A 45 12.37 -6.55 -6.06
CA VAL A 45 12.16 -6.80 -4.63
C VAL A 45 11.26 -8.02 -4.39
N LEU A 46 10.17 -8.14 -5.15
CA LEU A 46 9.28 -9.31 -5.07
C LEU A 46 9.99 -10.60 -5.49
N ASN A 47 10.86 -10.56 -6.50
CA ASN A 47 11.65 -11.72 -6.91
C ASN A 47 12.62 -12.15 -5.82
N VAL A 48 13.37 -11.22 -5.21
CA VAL A 48 14.32 -11.53 -4.12
C VAL A 48 13.60 -12.20 -2.96
N ARG A 49 12.42 -11.69 -2.59
CA ARG A 49 11.58 -12.25 -1.53
C ARG A 49 11.22 -13.72 -1.77
N THR A 50 11.11 -14.17 -3.02
CA THR A 50 10.73 -15.56 -3.35
C THR A 50 11.89 -16.55 -3.37
N LEU A 51 13.14 -16.09 -3.23
CA LEU A 51 14.33 -16.94 -3.35
C LEU A 51 14.47 -17.94 -2.19
N SER A 52 14.19 -17.52 -0.96
CA SER A 52 14.19 -18.40 0.21
C SER A 52 13.37 -17.80 1.36
N LYS A 53 13.14 -18.59 2.41
CA LYS A 53 12.48 -18.13 3.65
C LYS A 53 13.27 -17.00 4.33
N ASP A 54 14.61 -17.12 4.36
CA ASP A 54 15.49 -16.09 4.91
C ASP A 54 15.39 -14.77 4.13
N HIS A 55 15.38 -14.84 2.79
CA HIS A 55 15.17 -13.65 1.96
C HIS A 55 13.78 -13.04 2.18
N LEU A 56 12.74 -13.87 2.34
CA LEU A 56 11.40 -13.37 2.66
C LEU A 56 11.41 -12.56 3.96
N GLU A 57 12.01 -13.10 5.03
CA GLU A 57 12.07 -12.44 6.34
C GLU A 57 12.89 -11.15 6.29
N LYS A 58 14.08 -11.17 5.67
CA LYS A 58 14.94 -9.99 5.50
C LYS A 58 14.25 -8.88 4.70
N ILE A 59 13.66 -9.22 3.54
CA ILE A 59 12.93 -8.24 2.72
C ILE A 59 11.75 -7.65 3.50
N HIS A 60 11.02 -8.48 4.26
CA HIS A 60 9.90 -8.02 5.08
C HIS A 60 10.33 -7.07 6.19
N TYR A 61 11.45 -7.36 6.83
CA TYR A 61 12.08 -6.48 7.80
C TYR A 61 12.48 -5.14 7.17
N PHE A 62 13.18 -5.17 6.02
CA PHE A 62 13.61 -3.94 5.34
C PHE A 62 12.44 -3.09 4.84
N LEU A 63 11.36 -3.71 4.35
CA LEU A 63 10.16 -2.99 3.91
C LEU A 63 9.28 -2.48 5.05
N SER A 64 9.64 -2.80 6.31
CA SER A 64 9.03 -2.16 7.49
C SER A 64 9.69 -0.80 7.79
N ASP A 65 10.89 -0.55 7.25
CA ASP A 65 11.52 0.77 7.28
C ASP A 65 10.87 1.69 6.24
N LEU A 66 10.35 2.82 6.70
CA LEU A 66 9.62 3.77 5.87
C LEU A 66 10.47 4.39 4.75
N GLU A 67 11.77 4.60 4.96
CA GLU A 67 12.66 5.17 3.95
C GLU A 67 12.87 4.19 2.78
N VAL A 68 13.10 2.92 3.11
CA VAL A 68 13.24 1.85 2.11
C VAL A 68 11.90 1.61 1.42
N ALA A 69 10.81 1.57 2.17
CA ALA A 69 9.48 1.36 1.65
C ALA A 69 9.07 2.43 0.62
N LYS A 70 9.34 3.72 0.93
CA LYS A 70 9.08 4.84 0.01
C LYS A 70 9.88 4.75 -1.29
N LYS A 71 11.13 4.28 -1.25
CA LYS A 71 11.97 4.10 -2.44
C LYS A 71 11.47 2.96 -3.34
N THR A 72 11.13 1.84 -2.73
CA THR A 72 10.65 0.63 -3.45
C THR A 72 9.19 0.73 -3.88
N GLY A 73 8.41 1.59 -3.22
CA GLY A 73 6.96 1.73 -3.41
C GLY A 73 6.15 0.61 -2.77
N LEU A 74 6.78 -0.23 -1.93
CA LEU A 74 6.18 -1.35 -1.22
C LEU A 74 6.42 -1.17 0.28
N VAL A 75 5.43 -1.48 1.11
CA VAL A 75 5.57 -1.43 2.56
C VAL A 75 5.06 -2.71 3.20
N ASN A 76 5.76 -3.16 4.23
CA ASN A 76 5.26 -4.13 5.17
C ASN A 76 4.81 -3.41 6.44
N LEU A 77 3.58 -3.63 6.86
CA LEU A 77 3.01 -3.01 8.07
C LEU A 77 2.77 -4.03 9.19
N GLY A 78 3.09 -5.30 8.98
CA GLY A 78 2.81 -6.36 9.95
C GLY A 78 1.30 -6.53 10.21
N LEU A 79 0.98 -7.09 11.38
CA LEU A 79 -0.41 -7.24 11.83
C LEU A 79 -0.88 -5.93 12.47
N GLN A 80 -1.81 -5.27 11.83
CA GLN A 80 -2.46 -4.09 12.38
C GLN A 80 -3.85 -3.90 11.80
N ASN A 81 -4.62 -3.01 12.42
CA ASN A 81 -5.87 -2.52 11.87
C ASN A 81 -5.57 -1.37 10.90
N LEU A 82 -6.26 -1.36 9.78
CA LEU A 82 -6.24 -0.30 8.78
C LEU A 82 -7.67 0.16 8.53
N ILE A 83 -7.80 1.32 7.93
CA ILE A 83 -9.09 1.87 7.51
C ILE A 83 -9.18 1.71 6.01
N ALA A 84 -10.09 0.85 5.57
CA ALA A 84 -10.40 0.64 4.18
C ALA A 84 -11.42 1.66 3.71
N VAL A 85 -11.10 2.39 2.66
CA VAL A 85 -12.03 3.28 1.94
C VAL A 85 -12.32 2.66 0.57
N GLY A 86 -13.60 2.35 0.35
CA GLY A 86 -14.09 1.77 -0.90
C GLY A 86 -14.34 2.83 -1.97
N LYS A 87 -14.96 2.42 -3.07
CA LYS A 87 -15.40 3.33 -4.14
C LYS A 87 -16.61 4.17 -3.71
N ASN A 88 -16.89 5.22 -4.48
CA ASN A 88 -18.12 6.01 -4.32
C ASN A 88 -19.36 5.14 -4.45
N VAL A 89 -20.29 5.34 -3.53
CA VAL A 89 -21.63 4.77 -3.56
C VAL A 89 -22.62 5.92 -3.76
N MET A 90 -23.63 5.69 -4.61
CA MET A 90 -24.64 6.69 -4.95
C MET A 90 -25.61 6.91 -3.78
N HIS A 91 -25.86 8.17 -3.46
CA HIS A 91 -26.85 8.64 -2.47
C HIS A 91 -28.08 9.29 -3.13
N ARG A 92 -28.17 9.21 -4.46
CA ARG A 92 -29.34 9.63 -5.24
C ARG A 92 -29.77 8.54 -6.20
N LYS A 93 -31.08 8.46 -6.42
CA LYS A 93 -31.69 7.64 -7.47
C LYS A 93 -32.21 8.57 -8.56
N TYR A 94 -31.66 8.45 -9.76
CA TYR A 94 -32.14 9.16 -10.93
C TYR A 94 -33.21 8.31 -11.62
N GLY A 95 -34.39 8.91 -11.84
CA GLY A 95 -35.49 8.32 -12.60
C GLY A 95 -35.71 9.05 -13.92
N ILE A 96 -36.52 8.48 -14.81
CA ILE A 96 -36.78 9.02 -16.16
C ILE A 96 -37.35 10.45 -16.11
N SER A 97 -38.05 10.83 -15.03
CA SER A 97 -38.66 12.16 -14.83
C SER A 97 -38.01 13.00 -13.72
N ASP A 98 -37.05 12.45 -12.97
CA ASP A 98 -36.48 13.13 -11.80
C ASP A 98 -35.16 13.80 -12.18
N PHE A 99 -35.24 14.99 -12.78
CA PHE A 99 -34.09 15.80 -13.23
C PHE A 99 -33.04 16.03 -12.12
N TYR A 100 -33.50 16.08 -10.86
CA TYR A 100 -32.66 16.32 -9.69
C TYR A 100 -32.31 15.03 -8.93
N GLY A 101 -32.87 13.87 -9.30
CA GLY A 101 -32.76 12.62 -8.53
C GLY A 101 -33.38 12.71 -7.12
N LYS A 102 -33.81 11.57 -6.57
CA LYS A 102 -34.33 11.50 -5.20
C LYS A 102 -33.23 11.03 -4.24
N PRO A 103 -33.13 11.61 -3.02
CA PRO A 103 -32.24 11.08 -1.99
C PRO A 103 -32.52 9.60 -1.75
N LYS A 104 -31.46 8.81 -1.65
CA LYS A 104 -31.52 7.38 -1.37
C LYS A 104 -30.39 7.06 -0.41
N GLU A 105 -30.73 6.46 0.72
CA GLU A 105 -29.71 5.83 1.55
C GLU A 105 -29.22 4.55 0.87
N PRO A 106 -27.90 4.40 0.68
CA PRO A 106 -27.36 3.21 0.04
C PRO A 106 -27.56 1.99 0.94
N GLY A 107 -27.97 0.89 0.33
CA GLY A 107 -28.13 -0.36 1.05
C GLY A 107 -26.77 -0.99 1.40
N SER A 108 -26.75 -1.87 2.40
CA SER A 108 -25.55 -2.64 2.79
C SER A 108 -24.90 -3.36 1.61
N LYS A 109 -25.69 -3.91 0.69
CA LYS A 109 -25.19 -4.56 -0.54
C LYS A 109 -24.40 -3.61 -1.45
N GLU A 110 -24.78 -2.34 -1.54
CA GLU A 110 -24.11 -1.35 -2.39
C GLU A 110 -22.82 -0.86 -1.74
N ILE A 111 -22.85 -0.69 -0.41
CA ILE A 111 -21.67 -0.38 0.40
C ILE A 111 -20.64 -1.51 0.30
N ASN A 112 -21.05 -2.77 0.47
CA ASN A 112 -20.15 -3.92 0.39
C ASN A 112 -19.51 -4.04 -1.00
N LYS A 113 -20.29 -3.83 -2.07
CA LYS A 113 -19.78 -3.80 -3.45
C LYS A 113 -18.71 -2.74 -3.68
N SER A 114 -18.72 -1.66 -2.90
CA SER A 114 -17.73 -0.58 -3.03
C SER A 114 -16.31 -1.04 -2.68
N PHE A 115 -16.16 -2.07 -1.85
CA PHE A 115 -14.87 -2.62 -1.42
C PHE A 115 -14.36 -3.76 -2.31
N GLU A 116 -15.17 -4.28 -3.24
CA GLU A 116 -14.82 -5.50 -4.01
C GLU A 116 -13.76 -5.30 -5.10
N LYS A 117 -13.59 -4.07 -5.63
CA LYS A 117 -12.74 -3.84 -6.81
C LYS A 117 -11.41 -3.17 -6.49
N ARG A 118 -11.44 -2.10 -5.70
CA ARG A 118 -10.27 -1.29 -5.34
C ARG A 118 -10.55 -0.67 -4.00
N VAL A 119 -9.59 -0.79 -3.10
CA VAL A 119 -9.66 -0.22 -1.76
C VAL A 119 -8.41 0.62 -1.56
N THR A 120 -8.61 1.82 -1.04
CA THR A 120 -7.54 2.64 -0.51
C THR A 120 -7.46 2.39 1.00
N LEU A 121 -6.29 2.03 1.51
CA LEU A 121 -6.11 1.81 2.94
C LEU A 121 -5.37 2.98 3.57
N PHE A 122 -5.77 3.30 4.79
CA PHE A 122 -5.18 4.34 5.62
C PHE A 122 -4.79 3.76 6.97
N THR A 123 -3.68 4.24 7.51
CA THR A 123 -3.19 3.94 8.86
C THR A 123 -3.93 4.73 9.93
N ASN A 124 -4.48 5.89 9.60
CA ASN A 124 -5.19 6.76 10.52
C ASN A 124 -6.56 7.22 9.98
N GLU A 125 -7.45 7.59 10.89
CA GLU A 125 -8.84 7.95 10.57
C GLU A 125 -8.98 9.33 9.93
N THR A 126 -8.13 10.27 10.34
CA THR A 126 -8.11 11.64 9.85
C THR A 126 -7.87 11.70 8.34
N ASP A 127 -6.89 10.94 7.84
CA ASP A 127 -6.55 10.88 6.41
C ASP A 127 -7.64 10.13 5.61
N ALA A 128 -8.23 9.09 6.20
CA ALA A 128 -9.38 8.42 5.59
C ALA A 128 -10.57 9.38 5.42
N ASP A 129 -10.86 10.20 6.44
CA ASP A 129 -11.94 11.19 6.39
C ASP A 129 -11.63 12.33 5.42
N ALA A 130 -10.38 12.80 5.38
CA ALA A 130 -9.93 13.77 4.39
C ALA A 130 -10.11 13.21 2.96
N HIS A 131 -9.76 11.94 2.74
CA HIS A 131 -9.94 11.27 1.47
C HIS A 131 -11.42 11.12 1.10
N ILE A 132 -12.30 10.75 2.05
CA ILE A 132 -13.75 10.69 1.82
C ILE A 132 -14.28 12.07 1.41
N LYS A 133 -13.92 13.13 2.15
CA LYS A 133 -14.36 14.50 1.85
C LYS A 133 -13.91 14.93 0.45
N LYS A 134 -12.65 14.67 0.10
CA LYS A 134 -12.07 14.99 -1.22
C LYS A 134 -12.77 14.28 -2.38
N HIS A 135 -13.22 13.04 -2.17
CA HIS A 135 -13.87 12.23 -3.20
C HIS A 135 -15.40 12.22 -3.08
N THR A 136 -15.97 12.97 -2.14
CA THR A 136 -17.42 13.17 -2.05
C THR A 136 -17.86 14.06 -3.22
N GLN A 137 -18.81 13.57 -3.99
CA GLN A 137 -19.38 14.29 -5.13
C GLN A 137 -20.71 14.91 -4.72
N ASN A 138 -20.82 16.19 -4.98
CA ASN A 138 -22.07 16.94 -4.87
C ASN A 138 -22.52 17.32 -6.27
N SER A 139 -23.84 17.30 -6.49
CA SER A 139 -24.47 17.86 -7.67
C SER A 139 -24.21 19.37 -7.79
N GLU A 140 -24.50 19.95 -8.96
CA GLU A 140 -24.41 21.40 -9.23
C GLU A 140 -25.23 22.25 -8.23
N PHE A 141 -26.25 21.65 -7.61
CA PHE A 141 -27.11 22.29 -6.61
C PHE A 141 -26.64 22.07 -5.17
N GLY A 142 -25.43 21.54 -4.96
CA GLY A 142 -24.84 21.31 -3.65
C GLY A 142 -25.37 20.08 -2.91
N TYR A 143 -26.26 19.28 -3.52
CA TYR A 143 -26.73 18.05 -2.88
C TYR A 143 -25.74 16.90 -3.03
N LEU A 144 -25.59 16.09 -1.97
CA LEU A 144 -24.81 14.86 -1.99
C LEU A 144 -25.30 13.92 -3.10
N GLU A 145 -24.40 13.58 -4.01
CA GLU A 145 -24.64 12.67 -5.12
C GLU A 145 -24.04 11.30 -4.84
N SER A 146 -22.75 11.28 -4.48
CA SER A 146 -22.05 10.04 -4.15
C SER A 146 -20.94 10.29 -3.14
N LYS A 147 -20.67 9.32 -2.27
CA LYS A 147 -19.51 9.36 -1.38
C LYS A 147 -18.89 7.98 -1.19
N PRO A 148 -17.57 7.90 -0.99
CA PRO A 148 -16.93 6.68 -0.51
C PRO A 148 -17.43 6.31 0.89
N HIS A 149 -17.30 5.03 1.23
CA HIS A 149 -17.54 4.53 2.59
C HIS A 149 -16.26 3.93 3.15
N LYS A 150 -16.08 4.05 4.47
CA LYS A 150 -14.97 3.44 5.20
C LYS A 150 -15.43 2.31 6.10
N THR A 151 -14.54 1.35 6.31
CA THR A 151 -14.66 0.31 7.32
C THR A 151 -13.28 -0.03 7.88
N VAL A 152 -13.24 -0.62 9.08
CA VAL A 152 -12.00 -1.09 9.68
C VAL A 152 -11.71 -2.49 9.16
N VAL A 153 -10.47 -2.69 8.73
CA VAL A 153 -9.97 -3.99 8.28
C VAL A 153 -8.75 -4.42 9.07
N THR A 154 -8.64 -5.71 9.37
CA THR A 154 -7.47 -6.28 10.03
C THR A 154 -6.61 -7.03 9.02
N VAL A 155 -5.29 -6.78 9.01
CA VAL A 155 -4.33 -7.52 8.19
C VAL A 155 -4.13 -8.91 8.79
N LYS A 156 -4.46 -9.97 8.06
CA LYS A 156 -4.40 -11.36 8.57
C LYS A 156 -3.00 -11.98 8.53
N ASN A 157 -2.15 -11.52 7.61
CA ASN A 157 -0.87 -12.14 7.33
C ASN A 157 0.26 -11.12 7.50
N GLN A 158 1.21 -11.40 8.40
CA GLN A 158 2.43 -10.60 8.63
C GLN A 158 3.26 -10.41 7.37
N ASN A 159 3.14 -11.34 6.42
CA ASN A 159 3.84 -11.31 5.15
C ASN A 159 3.06 -10.56 4.06
N THR A 160 2.13 -9.68 4.43
CA THR A 160 1.38 -8.86 3.48
C THR A 160 2.18 -7.62 3.11
N LEU A 161 2.46 -7.45 1.83
CA LEU A 161 3.01 -6.21 1.30
C LEU A 161 1.89 -5.36 0.70
N PHE A 162 1.95 -4.06 0.95
CA PHE A 162 1.06 -3.06 0.40
C PHE A 162 1.81 -2.16 -0.55
N ARG A 163 1.12 -1.69 -1.59
CA ARG A 163 1.68 -0.70 -2.50
C ARG A 163 1.40 0.69 -1.95
N ILE A 164 2.44 1.51 -1.83
CA ILE A 164 2.30 2.91 -1.45
C ILE A 164 1.76 3.68 -2.66
N GLN A 165 0.62 4.35 -2.50
CA GLN A 165 0.20 5.38 -3.45
C GLN A 165 1.09 6.59 -3.22
N LYS A 166 1.70 7.11 -4.29
CA LYS A 166 2.45 8.38 -4.19
C LYS A 166 1.49 9.43 -3.61
N PRO A 167 1.85 10.12 -2.51
CA PRO A 167 0.95 11.08 -1.89
C PRO A 167 0.58 12.15 -2.91
N ILE A 168 -0.72 12.37 -3.12
CA ILE A 168 -1.23 13.41 -4.04
C ILE A 168 -1.75 14.56 -3.18
N GLY A 169 -0.82 15.44 -2.76
CA GLY A 169 -1.14 16.67 -2.03
C GLY A 169 -0.60 16.70 -0.60
N LYS A 170 -1.40 17.25 0.34
CA LYS A 170 -1.05 17.47 1.76
C LYS A 170 -1.34 16.25 2.66
N GLU A 171 -1.33 15.04 2.11
CA GLU A 171 -1.55 13.82 2.90
C GLU A 171 -0.37 13.64 3.86
N THR A 172 -0.66 13.55 5.16
CA THR A 172 0.36 13.50 6.21
C THR A 172 0.95 12.11 6.40
N ASP A 173 0.24 11.06 5.98
CA ASP A 173 0.60 9.66 6.21
C ASP A 173 0.55 8.80 4.93
N LEU A 174 0.96 7.53 5.04
CA LEU A 174 1.01 6.56 3.97
C LEU A 174 -0.39 6.18 3.47
N VAL A 175 -0.71 6.58 2.24
CA VAL A 175 -1.88 6.07 1.51
C VAL A 175 -1.48 4.80 0.78
N LEU A 176 -2.25 3.72 0.98
CA LEU A 176 -1.95 2.42 0.37
C LEU A 176 -3.04 2.04 -0.63
N SER A 177 -2.67 1.28 -1.66
CA SER A 177 -3.66 0.64 -2.54
C SER A 177 -3.56 -0.87 -2.47
N VAL A 178 -4.73 -1.51 -2.48
CA VAL A 178 -4.88 -2.91 -2.84
C VAL A 178 -5.71 -2.99 -4.12
N SER A 179 -5.19 -3.72 -5.10
CA SER A 179 -5.89 -4.09 -6.34
C SER A 179 -6.14 -5.59 -6.32
N ASP A 180 -7.29 -6.02 -6.86
CA ASP A 180 -7.80 -7.40 -6.96
C ASP A 180 -8.70 -7.91 -5.82
N LYS A 181 -9.79 -8.56 -6.24
CA LYS A 181 -10.90 -9.03 -5.40
C LYS A 181 -10.47 -10.16 -4.46
N GLU A 182 -9.67 -11.11 -4.96
CA GLU A 182 -9.14 -12.22 -4.16
C GLU A 182 -8.10 -11.76 -3.14
N GLU A 183 -7.29 -10.76 -3.48
CA GLU A 183 -6.23 -10.28 -2.62
C GLU A 183 -6.78 -9.49 -1.43
N ILE A 184 -7.80 -8.65 -1.67
CA ILE A 184 -8.53 -7.90 -0.63
C ILE A 184 -9.23 -8.86 0.34
N THR A 185 -10.00 -9.83 -0.16
CA THR A 185 -10.80 -10.74 0.69
C THR A 185 -9.99 -11.80 1.43
N LYS A 186 -8.84 -12.24 0.89
CA LYS A 186 -7.97 -13.21 1.56
C LYS A 186 -7.05 -12.56 2.60
N LYS A 187 -6.65 -11.30 2.40
CA LYS A 187 -5.66 -10.62 3.26
C LYS A 187 -6.27 -9.72 4.33
N LEU A 188 -7.51 -9.26 4.13
CA LEU A 188 -8.18 -8.31 5.02
C LEU A 188 -9.44 -8.93 5.64
N GLU A 189 -9.57 -8.80 6.95
CA GLU A 189 -10.82 -9.10 7.65
C GLU A 189 -11.64 -7.84 7.79
N PHE A 190 -12.82 -7.81 7.17
CA PHE A 190 -13.78 -6.72 7.33
C PHE A 190 -14.54 -6.93 8.64
N LYS A 191 -14.53 -5.90 9.50
CA LYS A 191 -15.35 -5.86 10.72
C LYS A 191 -16.74 -5.32 10.44
#